data_AF-A0A5F9CEI1-F1
#
_entry.id   AF-A0A5F9CEI1-F1
#
_cell.length_a   1.000
_cell.length_b   1.000
_cell.length_c   1.000
_cell.angle_alpha   90.00
_cell.angle_beta   90.00
_cell.angle_gamma   90.00
#
_symmetry.space_group_name_H-M   'P 1'
#
loop_
_entity.id
_entity.type
_entity.pdbx_description
1 polymer ?
#
loop_
_entity_poly.entity_id
_entity_poly.type
_entity_poly.pdbx_seq_one_letter_code
_entity_poly.pdbx_strand_id
1 'polypeptide(L)'
;IVQLVLQYRNFQRATQRLAGIPELLSKLRQAPDFYVEMKWEFTSWVPLVSKMCPSDVYRVWKRGESLRVDTSLLGFERMAWQRGRRSFVFRGQGDRWLGAVVHTEVLGLTLQEPEALLAAMRPSMEHVASRLTSPIVSTHLDTRNVAFERSVGAGGVGGGQVRAARV
;
A
#
# COMPACT_ATOMS: atom_id res chain seq x y z
N ILE A 1 -18.63 21.94 11.16
CA ILE A 1 -17.20 22.37 11.23
C ILE A 1 -16.25 21.17 11.22
N VAL A 2 -16.29 20.25 12.20
CA VAL A 2 -15.36 19.09 12.30
C VAL A 2 -15.30 18.25 11.02
N GLN A 3 -16.45 17.89 10.42
CA GLN A 3 -16.50 17.09 9.18
C GLN A 3 -15.72 17.74 8.02
N LEU A 4 -15.84 19.06 7.85
CA LEU A 4 -15.14 19.82 6.80
C LEU A 4 -13.63 19.86 7.05
N VAL A 5 -13.21 20.08 8.29
CA VAL A 5 -11.78 20.04 8.66
C VAL A 5 -11.19 18.66 8.40
N LEU A 6 -11.92 17.59 8.77
CA LEU A 6 -11.48 16.22 8.52
C LEU A 6 -11.40 15.90 7.02
N GLN A 7 -12.39 16.33 6.24
CA GLN A 7 -12.40 16.17 4.78
C GLN A 7 -11.19 16.85 4.14
N TYR A 8 -10.95 18.12 4.44
CA TYR A 8 -9.85 18.87 3.84
C TYR A 8 -8.47 18.34 4.27
N ARG A 9 -8.32 17.96 5.55
CA ARG A 9 -7.11 17.29 6.03
C ARG A 9 -6.87 15.95 5.31
N ASN A 10 -7.92 15.15 5.11
CA ASN A 10 -7.82 13.87 4.42
C ASN A 10 -7.45 14.09 2.94
N PHE A 11 -8.05 15.08 2.29
CA PHE A 11 -7.70 15.50 0.94
C PHE A 11 -6.22 15.91 0.84
N GLN A 12 -5.74 16.80 1.71
CA GLN A 12 -4.32 17.19 1.73
C GLN A 12 -3.39 15.99 1.92
N ARG A 13 -3.69 15.08 2.86
CA ARG A 13 -2.90 13.86 3.09
C ARG A 13 -2.93 12.93 1.88
N ALA A 14 -4.08 12.76 1.23
CA ALA A 14 -4.21 11.96 0.02
C ALA A 14 -3.37 12.56 -1.12
N THR A 15 -3.51 13.86 -1.38
CA THR A 15 -2.74 14.57 -2.41
C THR A 15 -1.23 14.49 -2.15
N GLN A 16 -0.78 14.69 -0.91
CA GLN A 16 0.64 14.55 -0.54
C GLN A 16 1.18 13.13 -0.78
N ARG A 17 0.40 12.10 -0.43
CA ARG A 17 0.77 10.69 -0.69
C ARG A 17 0.84 10.40 -2.19
N LEU A 18 -0.11 10.93 -2.95
CA LEU A 18 -0.20 10.73 -4.40
C LEU A 18 0.90 11.51 -5.15
N ALA A 19 1.38 12.64 -4.62
CA ALA A 19 2.39 13.48 -5.27
C ALA A 19 3.74 12.77 -5.49
N GLY A 20 4.11 11.80 -4.65
CA GLY A 20 5.33 11.01 -4.82
C GLY A 20 5.20 9.83 -5.79
N ILE A 21 3.97 9.45 -6.16
CA ILE A 21 3.72 8.29 -7.02
C ILE A 21 4.29 8.47 -8.43
N PRO A 22 4.11 9.62 -9.12
CA PRO A 22 4.67 9.82 -10.46
C PRO A 22 6.19 9.65 -10.53
N GLU A 23 6.93 10.19 -9.55
CA GLU A 23 8.39 10.06 -9.50
C GLU A 23 8.81 8.59 -9.30
N LEU A 24 8.15 7.87 -8.38
CA LEU A 24 8.37 6.45 -8.15
C LEU A 24 8.09 5.62 -9.41
N LEU A 25 6.98 5.90 -10.09
CA LEU A 25 6.59 5.22 -11.32
C LEU A 25 7.59 5.50 -12.46
N SER A 26 8.13 6.71 -12.55
CA SER A 26 9.20 7.05 -13.50
C SER A 26 10.48 6.26 -13.23
N LYS A 27 10.89 6.14 -11.96
CA LYS A 27 12.05 5.31 -11.57
C LYS A 27 11.81 3.83 -11.85
N LEU A 28 10.60 3.32 -11.56
CA LEU A 28 10.22 1.94 -11.86
C LEU A 28 10.22 1.64 -13.36
N ARG A 29 9.90 2.63 -14.21
CA ARG A 29 9.97 2.50 -15.67
C ARG A 29 11.39 2.29 -16.16
N GLN A 30 12.36 2.99 -15.56
CA GLN A 30 13.78 2.93 -15.93
C GLN A 30 14.49 1.69 -15.35
N ALA A 31 13.93 1.10 -14.29
CA ALA A 31 14.48 -0.11 -13.70
C ALA A 31 14.43 -1.30 -14.69
N PRO A 32 15.39 -2.23 -14.67
CA PRO A 32 15.30 -3.47 -15.43
C PRO A 32 14.12 -4.33 -14.94
N ASP A 33 13.71 -5.32 -15.74
CA ASP A 33 12.67 -6.26 -15.33
C ASP A 33 13.10 -7.04 -14.10
N PHE A 34 12.20 -7.16 -13.12
CA PHE A 34 12.52 -7.78 -11.85
C PHE A 34 11.32 -8.49 -11.23
N TYR A 35 11.65 -9.38 -10.32
CA TYR A 35 10.72 -9.98 -9.38
C TYR A 35 11.27 -9.78 -7.97
N VAL A 36 10.39 -9.34 -7.06
CA VAL A 36 10.69 -9.13 -5.65
C VAL A 36 9.57 -9.74 -4.81
N GLU A 37 9.95 -10.48 -3.77
CA GLU A 37 9.06 -10.80 -2.66
C GLU A 37 9.44 -9.97 -1.44
N MET A 38 8.45 -9.41 -0.75
CA MET A 38 8.59 -8.69 0.51
C MET A 38 7.77 -9.39 1.59
N LYS A 39 8.45 -9.97 2.58
CA LYS A 39 7.80 -10.66 3.70
C LYS A 39 7.62 -9.70 4.86
N TRP A 40 6.38 -9.50 5.28
CA TRP A 40 5.99 -8.70 6.43
C TRP A 40 5.63 -9.62 7.59
N GLU A 41 6.24 -9.41 8.75
CA GLU A 41 5.89 -10.08 10.00
C GLU A 41 5.54 -9.03 11.04
N PHE A 42 4.28 -9.01 11.46
CA PHE A 42 3.86 -8.14 12.54
C PHE A 42 3.98 -8.89 13.87
N THR A 43 4.40 -8.19 14.92
CA THR A 43 4.45 -8.69 16.30
C THR A 43 3.82 -7.66 17.24
N SER A 44 3.47 -8.09 18.44
CA SER A 44 2.90 -7.21 19.47
C SER A 44 3.68 -7.41 20.77
N TRP A 45 3.98 -6.30 21.44
CA TRP A 45 4.55 -6.30 22.78
C TRP A 45 3.54 -6.78 23.85
N VAL A 46 2.25 -6.75 23.52
CA VAL A 46 1.18 -7.23 24.41
C VAL A 46 1.16 -8.76 24.41
N PRO A 47 1.30 -9.40 25.58
CA PRO A 47 1.20 -10.85 25.70
C PRO A 47 -0.10 -11.38 25.09
N LEU A 48 -0.05 -12.53 24.40
CA LEU A 48 -1.17 -13.21 23.71
C LEU A 48 -1.69 -12.54 22.42
N VAL A 49 -1.45 -11.23 22.21
CA VAL A 49 -1.87 -10.52 20.98
C VAL A 49 -0.94 -10.85 19.79
N SER A 50 0.30 -11.26 20.06
CA SER A 50 1.27 -11.64 19.03
C SER A 50 0.80 -12.79 18.12
N LYS A 51 0.00 -13.74 18.63
CA LYS A 51 -0.61 -14.82 17.83
C LYS A 51 -1.67 -14.32 16.86
N MET A 52 -2.22 -13.13 17.12
CA MET A 52 -3.16 -12.47 16.22
C MET A 52 -2.44 -11.59 15.22
N CYS A 53 -1.13 -11.35 15.33
CA CYS A 53 -0.43 -10.52 14.37
C CYS A 53 -0.26 -11.28 13.03
N PRO A 54 -0.61 -10.67 11.90
CA PRO A 54 -0.59 -11.34 10.62
C PRO A 54 0.85 -11.39 10.13
N SER A 55 1.09 -12.26 9.17
CA SER A 55 2.19 -12.08 8.22
C SER A 55 1.59 -11.93 6.83
N ASP A 56 2.32 -11.26 5.94
CA ASP A 56 1.99 -11.24 4.52
C ASP A 56 3.25 -11.31 3.66
N VAL A 57 3.09 -11.77 2.42
CA VAL A 57 4.14 -11.77 1.42
C VAL A 57 3.66 -10.99 0.22
N TYR A 58 4.18 -9.78 0.08
CA TYR A 58 3.92 -8.96 -1.10
C TYR A 58 4.79 -9.48 -2.23
N ARG A 59 4.20 -9.71 -3.39
CA ARG A 59 4.93 -10.16 -4.57
C ARG A 59 4.82 -9.10 -5.64
N VAL A 60 5.96 -8.63 -6.12
CA VAL A 60 6.06 -7.54 -7.08
C VAL A 60 6.74 -8.06 -8.33
N TRP A 61 6.06 -7.97 -9.46
CA TRP A 61 6.63 -8.25 -10.78
C TRP A 61 6.63 -6.98 -11.60
N LYS A 62 7.80 -6.64 -12.15
CA LYS A 62 7.95 -5.56 -13.10
C LYS A 62 8.43 -6.13 -14.42
N ARG A 63 7.70 -5.82 -15.51
CA ARG A 63 8.08 -6.17 -16.89
C ARG A 63 7.77 -5.02 -17.84
N GLY A 64 8.78 -4.46 -18.50
CA GLY A 64 8.64 -3.25 -19.32
C GLY A 64 7.99 -2.11 -18.53
N GLU A 65 6.90 -1.53 -19.05
CA GLU A 65 6.09 -0.52 -18.35
C GLU A 65 4.90 -1.13 -17.57
N SER A 66 4.93 -2.42 -17.27
CA SER A 66 3.89 -3.09 -16.49
C SER A 66 4.41 -3.48 -15.10
N LEU A 67 3.58 -3.24 -14.09
CA LEU A 67 3.84 -3.57 -12.69
C LEU A 67 2.65 -4.37 -12.14
N ARG A 68 2.92 -5.46 -11.45
CA ARG A 68 1.93 -6.22 -10.70
C ARG A 68 2.36 -6.34 -9.25
N VAL A 69 1.44 -6.11 -8.33
CA VAL A 69 1.64 -6.30 -6.89
C VAL A 69 0.53 -7.20 -6.35
N ASP A 70 0.90 -8.32 -5.75
CA ASP A 70 -0.04 -9.23 -5.08
C ASP A 70 0.14 -9.16 -3.56
N THR A 71 -0.97 -9.17 -2.82
CA THR A 71 -1.05 -9.19 -1.34
C THR A 71 -2.14 -10.16 -0.89
N SER A 72 -1.99 -10.75 0.30
CA SER A 72 -3.00 -11.60 0.93
C SER A 72 -3.69 -10.95 2.13
N LEU A 73 -3.18 -9.82 2.62
CA LEU A 73 -3.72 -9.09 3.76
C LEU A 73 -4.53 -7.88 3.27
N LEU A 74 -5.85 -7.95 3.42
CA LEU A 74 -6.78 -6.96 2.89
C LEU A 74 -7.04 -5.79 3.85
N GLY A 75 -6.92 -6.04 5.16
CA GLY A 75 -7.17 -5.01 6.17
C GLY A 75 -7.40 -5.60 7.57
N PHE A 76 -7.89 -4.76 8.48
CA PHE A 76 -8.23 -5.13 9.85
C PHE A 76 -9.60 -4.54 10.18
N GLU A 77 -10.55 -5.40 10.53
CA GLU A 77 -11.91 -5.02 10.86
C GLU A 77 -12.42 -5.89 12.01
N ARG A 78 -13.19 -5.31 12.96
CA ARG A 78 -13.78 -6.03 14.10
C ARG A 78 -12.78 -6.89 14.88
N MET A 79 -11.58 -6.35 15.14
CA MET A 79 -10.49 -7.06 15.82
C MET A 79 -9.95 -8.30 15.09
N ALA A 80 -10.25 -8.46 13.80
CA ALA A 80 -9.81 -9.58 12.97
C ALA A 80 -9.15 -9.11 11.67
N TRP A 81 -8.09 -9.81 11.27
CA TRP A 81 -7.41 -9.58 10.00
C TRP A 81 -8.22 -10.13 8.84
N GLN A 82 -8.49 -9.28 7.88
CA GLN A 82 -9.16 -9.65 6.65
C GLN A 82 -8.11 -10.21 5.69
N ARG A 83 -8.26 -11.48 5.31
CA ARG A 83 -7.36 -12.16 4.38
C ARG A 83 -8.08 -12.51 3.09
N GLY A 84 -7.38 -12.37 1.98
CA GLY A 84 -7.87 -12.68 0.64
C GLY A 84 -6.88 -12.23 -0.43
N ARG A 85 -6.98 -12.77 -1.64
CA ARG A 85 -6.03 -12.47 -2.71
C ARG A 85 -6.44 -11.17 -3.40
N ARG A 86 -5.57 -10.16 -3.38
CA ARG A 86 -5.75 -8.92 -4.14
C ARG A 86 -4.52 -8.66 -5.00
N SER A 87 -4.77 -8.32 -6.27
CA SER A 87 -3.73 -8.01 -7.25
C SER A 87 -3.93 -6.60 -7.79
N PHE A 88 -2.90 -5.78 -7.66
CA PHE A 88 -2.83 -4.46 -8.29
C PHE A 88 -2.03 -4.59 -9.57
N VAL A 89 -2.62 -4.22 -10.70
CA VAL A 89 -1.95 -4.24 -12.00
C VAL A 89 -1.89 -2.82 -12.52
N PHE A 90 -0.68 -2.30 -12.71
CA PHE A 90 -0.44 -1.01 -13.33
C PHE A 90 0.16 -1.25 -14.71
N ARG A 91 -0.41 -0.61 -15.73
CA ARG A 91 0.13 -0.62 -17.09
C ARG A 91 0.46 0.80 -17.50
N GLY A 92 1.67 1.01 -17.99
CA GLY A 92 2.06 2.22 -18.70
C GLY A 92 1.32 2.33 -20.02
N GLN A 93 0.78 3.51 -20.30
CA GLN A 93 0.27 3.94 -21.59
C GLN A 93 0.91 5.30 -21.89
N GLY A 94 2.11 5.29 -22.48
CA GLY A 94 2.92 6.51 -22.67
C GLY A 94 3.46 7.04 -21.34
N ASP A 95 3.35 8.35 -21.10
CA ASP A 95 3.78 8.99 -19.84
C ASP A 95 2.81 8.76 -18.65
N ARG A 96 1.75 7.95 -18.84
CA ARG A 96 0.72 7.72 -17.83
C ARG A 96 0.71 6.26 -17.39
N TRP A 97 0.50 6.04 -16.10
CA TRP A 97 0.22 4.71 -15.57
C TRP A 97 -1.27 4.59 -15.28
N LEU A 98 -1.93 3.62 -15.89
CA LEU A 98 -3.29 3.25 -15.57
C LEU A 98 -3.26 2.09 -14.57
N GLY A 99 -3.79 2.32 -13.37
CA GLY A 99 -3.95 1.29 -12.35
C GLY A 99 -5.30 0.60 -12.50
N ALA A 100 -5.30 -0.73 -12.54
CA ALA A 100 -6.47 -1.57 -12.40
C ALA A 100 -6.27 -2.48 -11.17
N VAL A 101 -7.19 -2.41 -10.22
CA VAL A 101 -7.25 -3.40 -9.13
C VAL A 101 -8.05 -4.58 -9.67
N VAL A 102 -7.41 -5.72 -9.85
CA VAL A 102 -8.10 -6.95 -10.24
C VAL A 102 -8.45 -7.66 -8.93
N HIS A 103 -9.76 -7.69 -8.65
CA HIS A 103 -10.44 -8.08 -7.40
C HIS A 103 -10.75 -6.89 -6.46
N THR A 104 -11.98 -6.39 -6.67
CA THR A 104 -12.70 -5.27 -6.04
C THR A 104 -12.18 -3.87 -6.38
N GLU A 105 -13.05 -3.14 -7.10
CA GLU A 105 -13.03 -1.72 -7.47
C GLU A 105 -11.83 -1.19 -8.27
N VAL A 106 -12.13 -0.71 -9.47
CA VAL A 106 -11.19 0.06 -10.29
C VAL A 106 -10.88 1.37 -9.55
N LEU A 107 -9.80 1.39 -8.79
CA LEU A 107 -9.22 2.65 -8.33
C LEU A 107 -8.54 3.31 -9.54
N GLY A 108 -9.32 4.02 -10.33
CA GLY A 108 -8.78 4.92 -11.33
C GLY A 108 -7.93 5.96 -10.62
N LEU A 109 -6.60 5.78 -10.65
CA LEU A 109 -5.65 6.85 -10.29
C LEU A 109 -5.66 7.91 -11.40
N THR A 110 -6.84 8.43 -11.75
CA THR A 110 -6.97 9.60 -12.60
C THR A 110 -6.72 10.82 -11.72
N LEU A 111 -5.47 11.26 -11.71
CA LEU A 111 -4.97 12.49 -11.09
C LEU A 111 -5.61 13.79 -11.64
N GLN A 112 -6.80 13.75 -12.24
CA GLN A 112 -7.31 14.86 -13.07
C GLN A 112 -8.46 15.67 -12.48
N GLU A 113 -9.14 15.25 -11.41
CA GLU A 113 -10.25 16.02 -10.84
C GLU A 113 -10.09 16.21 -9.33
N PRO A 114 -9.43 17.31 -8.90
CA PRO A 114 -9.27 17.66 -7.49
C PRO A 114 -10.62 17.74 -6.74
N GLU A 115 -11.67 18.18 -7.42
CA GLU A 115 -13.01 18.30 -6.85
C GLU A 115 -13.66 16.94 -6.61
N ALA A 116 -13.56 16.00 -7.56
CA ALA A 116 -14.05 14.63 -7.39
C ALA A 116 -13.28 13.90 -6.27
N LEU A 117 -11.96 14.10 -6.20
CA LEU A 117 -11.14 13.57 -5.11
C LEU A 117 -11.54 14.16 -3.75
N LEU A 118 -11.77 15.47 -3.68
CA LEU A 118 -12.23 16.14 -2.45
C LEU A 118 -13.60 15.62 -2.00
N ALA A 119 -14.53 15.41 -2.93
CA ALA A 119 -15.85 14.85 -2.66
C ALA A 119 -15.75 13.42 -2.13
N ALA A 120 -14.90 12.58 -2.73
CA ALA A 120 -14.65 11.20 -2.29
C ALA A 120 -14.02 11.12 -0.88
N MET A 121 -13.32 12.18 -0.43
CA MET A 121 -12.69 12.23 0.90
C MET A 121 -13.61 12.70 2.03
N ARG A 122 -14.91 12.91 1.75
CA ARG A 122 -15.88 13.35 2.76
C ARG A 122 -16.21 12.20 3.73
N PRO A 123 -15.90 12.32 5.04
CA PRO A 123 -16.20 11.27 6.00
C PRO A 123 -17.71 11.22 6.33
N SER A 124 -18.25 10.01 6.52
CA SER A 124 -19.61 9.82 7.04
C SER A 124 -19.73 10.32 8.49
N MET A 125 -20.94 10.62 8.95
CA MET A 125 -21.17 11.08 10.32
C MET A 125 -20.73 10.05 11.37
N GLU A 126 -20.90 8.76 11.07
CA GLU A 126 -20.43 7.67 11.92
C GLU A 126 -18.89 7.66 12.04
N HIS A 127 -18.17 7.85 10.92
CA HIS A 127 -16.71 7.97 10.94
C HIS A 127 -16.25 9.22 11.72
N VAL A 128 -16.98 10.33 11.63
CA VAL A 128 -16.68 11.54 12.42
C VAL A 128 -16.86 11.23 13.91
N ALA A 129 -17.98 10.62 14.30
CA ALA A 129 -18.25 10.26 15.69
C ALA A 129 -17.20 9.30 16.24
N SER A 130 -16.87 8.24 15.49
CA SER A 130 -15.81 7.29 15.84
C SER A 130 -14.46 7.98 16.04
N ARG A 131 -14.10 8.95 15.20
CA ARG A 131 -12.84 9.69 15.33
C ARG A 131 -12.76 10.58 16.57
N LEU A 132 -13.90 11.09 17.04
CA LEU A 132 -13.96 11.93 18.24
C LEU A 132 -13.86 11.11 19.53
N THR A 133 -14.28 9.85 19.48
CA THR A 133 -14.31 8.95 20.64
C THR A 133 -13.14 7.97 20.68
N SER A 134 -12.47 7.74 19.55
CA SER A 134 -11.31 6.83 19.48
C SER A 134 -10.05 7.49 20.03
N PRO A 135 -9.22 6.76 20.79
CA PRO A 135 -7.95 7.28 21.29
C PRO A 135 -6.99 7.62 20.13
N ILE A 136 -6.08 8.56 20.38
CA ILE A 136 -5.00 8.88 19.45
C ILE A 136 -3.97 7.75 19.50
N VAL A 137 -3.74 7.12 18.35
CA VAL A 137 -2.72 6.08 18.17
C VAL A 137 -1.64 6.60 17.23
N SER A 138 -0.38 6.55 17.66
CA SER A 138 0.79 6.74 16.79
C SER A 138 1.41 5.38 16.47
N THR A 139 1.80 5.20 15.21
CA THR A 139 2.55 4.02 14.77
C THR A 139 3.94 4.50 14.36
N HIS A 140 4.97 3.91 14.97
CA HIS A 140 6.36 4.15 14.63
C HIS A 140 6.89 2.93 13.88
N LEU A 141 7.52 3.14 12.73
CA LEU A 141 8.15 2.08 11.95
C LEU A 141 9.66 2.13 12.21
N ASP A 142 10.20 1.11 12.88
CA ASP A 142 11.64 0.94 13.02
C ASP A 142 12.23 0.28 11.76
N THR A 143 13.07 1.01 11.03
CA THR A 143 13.71 0.52 9.81
C THR A 143 15.02 -0.24 10.07
N ARG A 144 15.47 -0.37 11.32
CA ARG A 144 16.73 -1.05 11.67
C ARG A 144 16.77 -2.52 11.24
N ASN A 145 15.62 -3.17 11.22
CA ASN A 145 15.48 -4.60 10.87
C ASN A 145 15.07 -4.83 9.40
N VAL A 146 15.20 -3.83 8.53
CA VAL A 146 14.97 -3.99 7.09
C VAL A 146 16.21 -4.62 6.47
N ALA A 147 16.07 -5.80 5.86
CA ALA A 147 17.14 -6.51 5.18
C ALA A 147 16.85 -6.69 3.68
N PHE A 148 17.90 -6.70 2.87
CA PHE A 148 17.81 -6.92 1.42
C PHE A 148 18.70 -8.11 1.08
N GLU A 149 18.14 -9.16 0.50
CA GLU A 149 18.89 -10.34 0.04
C GLU A 149 18.75 -10.45 -1.49
N ARG A 150 19.83 -10.76 -2.20
CA ARG A 150 19.74 -11.06 -3.64
C ARG A 150 19.82 -12.56 -3.86
N SER A 151 18.75 -13.19 -4.33
CA SER A 151 18.77 -14.60 -4.72
C SER A 151 19.22 -14.71 -6.18
N VAL A 152 20.48 -15.08 -6.42
CA VAL A 152 20.94 -15.37 -7.78
C VAL A 152 20.52 -16.81 -8.13
N GLY A 153 19.47 -16.96 -8.93
CA GLY A 153 19.09 -18.24 -9.51
C GLY A 153 20.18 -18.70 -10.50
N ALA A 154 20.58 -19.97 -10.41
CA ALA A 154 21.42 -20.60 -11.42
C ALA A 154 20.66 -20.66 -12.75
N GLY A 155 20.95 -19.74 -13.65
CA GLY A 155 20.21 -19.51 -14.90
C GLY A 155 19.75 -18.05 -14.96
N GLY A 156 20.50 -17.21 -15.67
CA GLY A 156 20.45 -15.76 -15.56
C GLY A 156 19.09 -15.10 -15.77
N VAL A 157 18.38 -14.85 -14.67
CA VAL A 157 17.50 -13.68 -14.46
C VAL A 157 17.56 -13.36 -12.96
N GLY A 158 18.24 -12.26 -12.60
CA GLY A 158 18.46 -11.89 -11.20
C GLY A 158 17.18 -11.42 -10.51
N GLY A 159 16.52 -12.31 -9.75
CA GLY A 159 15.48 -11.94 -8.79
C GLY A 159 16.09 -11.47 -7.46
N GLY A 160 15.77 -10.26 -7.01
CA GLY A 160 16.13 -9.80 -5.67
C GLY A 160 15.06 -10.23 -4.66
N GLN A 161 15.44 -10.83 -3.54
CA GLN A 161 14.51 -11.18 -2.45
C GLN A 161 14.63 -10.16 -1.32
N VAL A 162 13.68 -9.22 -1.22
CA VAL A 162 13.75 -8.18 -0.18
C VAL A 162 13.07 -8.67 1.10
N ARG A 163 13.80 -8.91 2.19
CA ARG A 163 13.22 -9.30 3.48
C ARG A 163 13.04 -8.06 4.37
N ALA A 164 11.90 -7.38 4.26
CA ALA A 164 11.64 -6.18 5.05
C ALA A 164 10.66 -6.39 6.21
N ALA A 165 11.18 -6.13 7.41
CA ALA A 165 10.52 -5.72 8.64
C ALA A 165 9.80 -6.79 9.48
N ARG A 166 10.42 -7.03 10.64
CA ARG A 166 9.81 -7.49 11.89
C ARG A 166 9.27 -6.24 12.60
N VAL A 167 7.94 -6.06 12.60
CA VAL A 167 7.26 -4.99 13.38
C VAL A 167 7.01 -5.49 14.78
#